data_AF-A0A1F5B9J7-F1
#
_entry.id   AF-A0A1F5B9J7-F1
#
_cell.length_a   1.000
_cell.length_b   1.000
_cell.length_c   1.000
_cell.angle_alpha   90.00
_cell.angle_beta   90.00
_cell.angle_gamma   90.00
#
_symmetry.space_group_name_H-M   'P 1'
#
loop_
_entity.id
_entity.type
_entity.pdbx_description
1 polymer ?
#
loop_
_entity_poly.entity_id
_entity_poly.type
_entity_poly.pdbx_seq_one_letter_code
_entity_poly.pdbx_strand_id
1 'polypeptide(L)'
;MDCRKAEKLLLRSLDGRLEGRAKDFLGKHLEACPACRKAAAEYRFMLALLRDGREADPLPRFWERLEPRLREETELVPLLFWERWSLRAIPVFLALVVLIGGFLFFTPQVRELTRSEALLLENTNPLGAAQQIVDEEKSDTRSMMLIFASLEEKTPVRRPT
;
A
#
# COMPACT_ATOMS: atom_id res chain seq x y z
N MET A 1 -0.89 44.74 -9.48
CA MET A 1 -0.48 44.88 -8.07
C MET A 1 -0.25 46.36 -7.79
N ASP A 2 -0.67 46.83 -6.63
CA ASP A 2 -0.48 48.22 -6.20
C ASP A 2 0.98 48.43 -5.74
N CYS A 3 1.55 49.61 -6.02
CA CYS A 3 2.94 49.93 -5.67
C CYS A 3 3.22 49.74 -4.16
N ARG A 4 2.25 50.05 -3.31
CA ARG A 4 2.36 49.88 -1.84
C ARG A 4 2.49 48.40 -1.43
N LYS A 5 1.87 47.48 -2.17
CA LYS A 5 2.03 46.04 -1.93
C LYS A 5 3.36 45.55 -2.47
N ALA A 6 3.81 46.10 -3.60
CA ALA A 6 5.12 45.81 -4.18
C ALA A 6 6.26 46.17 -3.22
N GLU A 7 6.18 47.34 -2.60
CA GLU A 7 7.17 47.83 -1.64
C GLU A 7 7.30 46.90 -0.42
N LYS A 8 6.17 46.41 0.13
CA LYS A 8 6.19 45.42 1.22
C LYS A 8 6.85 44.11 0.80
N LEU A 9 6.53 43.61 -0.40
CA LEU A 9 7.14 42.39 -0.93
C LEU A 9 8.64 42.59 -1.23
N LEU A 10 9.02 43.78 -1.64
CA LEU A 10 10.41 44.17 -1.90
C LEU A 10 11.23 44.12 -0.61
N LEU A 11 10.77 44.74 0.48
CA LEU A 11 11.45 44.66 1.78
C LEU A 11 11.59 43.20 2.24
N ARG A 12 10.51 42.42 2.16
CA ARG A 12 10.53 40.98 2.49
C ARG A 12 11.49 40.17 1.60
N SER A 13 11.71 40.61 0.35
CA SER A 13 12.68 39.98 -0.56
C SER A 13 14.13 40.26 -0.17
N LEU A 14 14.41 41.45 0.40
CA LEU A 14 15.74 41.80 0.89
C LEU A 14 16.11 40.99 2.13
N ASP A 15 15.12 40.64 2.96
CA ASP A 15 15.29 39.76 4.12
C ASP A 15 15.43 38.27 3.74
N GLY A 16 15.36 37.91 2.45
CA GLY A 16 15.40 36.52 1.98
C GLY A 16 14.13 35.71 2.27
N ARG A 17 13.05 36.33 2.75
CA ARG A 17 11.80 35.66 3.21
C ARG A 17 10.70 35.59 2.15
N LEU A 18 11.05 35.76 0.87
CA LEU A 18 10.09 35.81 -0.22
C LEU A 18 10.22 34.59 -1.13
N GLU A 19 9.20 33.72 -1.13
CA GLU A 19 9.20 32.47 -1.88
C GLU A 19 8.01 32.34 -2.84
N GLY A 20 8.22 31.51 -3.87
CA GLY A 20 7.20 31.10 -4.83
C GLY A 20 6.52 32.25 -5.56
N ARG A 21 5.19 32.16 -5.69
CA ARG A 21 4.36 33.06 -6.51
C ARG A 21 4.55 34.54 -6.18
N ALA A 22 4.83 34.88 -4.92
CA ALA A 22 5.00 36.28 -4.50
C ALA A 22 6.25 36.92 -5.11
N LYS A 23 7.31 36.12 -5.36
CA LYS A 23 8.52 36.57 -6.06
C LYS A 23 8.24 36.86 -7.54
N ASP A 24 7.45 36.01 -8.19
CA ASP A 24 7.06 36.20 -9.59
C ASP A 24 6.20 37.45 -9.78
N PHE A 25 5.24 37.68 -8.88
CA PHE A 25 4.40 38.89 -8.92
C PHE A 25 5.22 40.16 -8.70
N LEU A 26 6.19 40.13 -7.79
CA LEU A 26 7.11 41.26 -7.58
C LEU A 26 7.98 41.50 -8.81
N GLY A 27 8.55 40.45 -9.42
CA GLY A 27 9.36 40.55 -10.63
C GLY A 27 8.60 41.20 -11.79
N LYS A 28 7.40 40.70 -12.10
CA LYS A 28 6.52 41.28 -13.13
C LYS A 28 6.19 42.75 -12.85
N HIS A 29 6.02 43.12 -11.58
CA HIS A 29 5.74 44.51 -11.22
C HIS A 29 6.96 45.44 -11.38
N LEU A 30 8.17 44.96 -11.09
CA LEU A 30 9.41 45.74 -11.27
C LEU A 30 9.76 45.96 -12.75
N GLU A 31 9.35 45.04 -13.63
CA GLU A 31 9.44 45.20 -15.08
C GLU A 31 8.49 46.32 -15.57
N ALA A 32 7.26 46.35 -15.05
CA ALA A 32 6.25 47.32 -15.46
C ALA A 32 6.36 48.70 -14.78
N CYS A 33 6.86 48.79 -13.53
CA CYS A 33 6.86 50.02 -12.74
C CYS A 33 8.28 50.57 -12.49
N PRO A 34 8.65 51.73 -13.08
CA PRO A 34 9.97 52.33 -12.88
C PRO A 34 10.18 52.89 -11.47
N ALA A 35 9.12 53.36 -10.81
CA ALA A 35 9.21 53.90 -9.45
C ALA A 35 9.63 52.81 -8.44
N CYS A 36 8.99 51.64 -8.50
CA CYS A 36 9.35 50.51 -7.64
C CYS A 36 10.74 49.94 -7.97
N ARG A 37 11.17 50.02 -9.24
CA ARG A 37 12.53 49.65 -9.64
C ARG A 37 13.58 50.57 -9.01
N LYS A 38 13.34 51.88 -9.01
CA LYS A 38 14.22 52.87 -8.36
C LYS A 38 14.31 52.62 -6.86
N ALA A 39 13.16 52.44 -6.19
CA ALA A 39 13.13 52.11 -4.77
C ALA A 39 13.91 50.81 -4.46
N ALA A 40 13.79 49.78 -5.31
CA ALA A 40 14.57 48.54 -5.15
C ALA A 40 16.08 48.76 -5.22
N ALA A 41 16.55 49.66 -6.10
CA ALA A 41 17.96 50.01 -6.19
C ALA A 41 18.42 50.79 -4.94
N GLU A 42 17.63 51.76 -4.48
CA GLU A 42 17.93 52.54 -3.27
C GLU A 42 18.03 51.66 -2.02
N TYR A 43 17.08 50.75 -1.82
CA TYR A 43 17.13 49.83 -0.67
C TYR A 43 18.33 48.89 -0.72
N ARG A 44 18.70 48.38 -1.91
CA ARG A 44 19.90 47.54 -2.07
C ARG A 44 21.17 48.33 -1.80
N PHE A 45 21.23 49.57 -2.26
CA PHE A 45 22.37 50.45 -2.02
C PHE A 45 22.53 50.73 -0.53
N MET A 46 21.44 51.08 0.17
CA MET A 46 21.46 51.25 1.63
C MET A 46 21.91 49.98 2.36
N LEU A 47 21.41 48.81 1.96
CA LEU A 47 21.81 47.53 2.56
C LEU A 47 23.30 47.23 2.33
N ALA A 48 23.83 47.54 1.14
CA ALA A 48 25.24 47.37 0.84
C ALA A 48 26.12 48.27 1.72
N LEU A 49 25.75 49.54 1.91
CA LEU A 49 26.44 50.46 2.81
C LEU A 49 26.46 49.98 4.26
N LEU A 50 25.37 49.35 4.71
CA LEU A 50 25.30 48.76 6.05
C LEU A 50 26.18 47.51 6.19
N ARG A 51 26.36 46.74 5.11
CA ARG A 51 27.14 45.49 5.12
C ARG A 51 28.64 45.73 5.13
N ASP A 52 29.12 46.87 4.64
CA ASP A 52 30.54 47.27 4.70
C ASP A 52 31.03 47.53 6.15
N GLY A 53 30.11 47.54 7.13
CA GLY A 53 30.46 47.61 8.55
C GLY A 53 31.05 46.29 9.04
N ARG A 54 32.40 46.18 8.99
CA ARG A 54 33.25 45.14 9.61
C ARG A 54 32.62 43.75 9.64
N GLU A 55 32.97 42.92 8.66
CA GLU A 55 32.89 41.47 8.82
C GLU A 55 33.70 41.09 10.06
N ALA A 56 33.01 40.93 11.19
CA ALA A 56 33.61 40.40 12.38
C ALA A 56 33.91 38.94 12.10
N ASP A 57 35.18 38.55 12.19
CA ASP A 57 35.54 37.15 12.06
C ASP A 57 34.68 36.31 13.01
N PRO A 58 34.12 35.19 12.53
CA PRO A 58 33.33 34.31 13.38
C PRO A 58 34.19 33.86 14.56
N LEU A 59 33.59 33.73 15.75
CA LEU A 59 34.31 33.28 16.94
C LEU A 59 35.03 31.95 16.65
N PRO A 60 36.20 31.69 17.27
CA PRO A 60 36.86 30.39 17.19
C PRO A 60 35.87 29.27 17.52
N ARG A 61 35.89 28.19 16.72
CA ARG A 61 34.98 27.02 16.85
C ARG A 61 33.49 27.31 16.60
N PHE A 62 33.15 28.45 16.01
CA PHE A 62 31.79 28.70 15.53
C PHE A 62 31.38 27.66 14.48
N TRP A 63 32.24 27.43 13.49
CA TRP A 63 31.97 26.45 12.43
C TRP A 63 31.86 25.01 12.94
N GLU A 64 32.71 24.63 13.90
CA GLU A 64 32.66 23.30 14.54
C GLU A 64 31.32 23.03 15.26
N ARG A 65 30.66 24.08 15.77
CA ARG A 65 29.33 23.98 16.40
C ARG A 65 28.18 24.10 15.40
N LEU A 66 28.40 24.80 14.29
CA LEU A 66 27.35 25.07 13.31
C LEU A 66 27.19 23.90 12.32
N GLU A 67 28.28 23.28 11.89
CA GLU A 67 28.26 22.14 10.97
C GLU A 67 27.35 20.98 11.42
N PRO A 68 27.42 20.48 12.69
CA PRO A 68 26.54 19.40 13.11
C PRO A 68 25.06 19.80 13.08
N ARG A 69 24.73 21.05 13.43
CA ARG A 69 23.35 21.55 13.42
C ARG A 69 22.77 21.68 12.01
N LEU A 70 23.58 22.12 11.04
CA LEU A 70 23.16 22.15 9.64
C LEU A 70 22.97 20.75 9.06
N ARG A 71 23.81 19.79 9.48
CA ARG A 71 23.69 18.40 9.05
C ARG A 71 22.41 17.76 9.60
N GLU A 72 22.05 18.02 10.86
CA GLU A 72 20.78 17.57 11.44
C GLU A 72 19.55 18.13 10.68
N GLU A 73 19.54 19.42 10.33
CA GLU A 73 18.43 20.00 9.55
C GLU A 73 18.34 19.44 8.13
N THR A 74 19.48 19.12 7.50
CA THR A 74 19.50 18.52 6.17
C THR A 74 19.13 17.04 6.17
N GLU A 75 19.31 16.31 7.27
CA GLU A 75 18.82 14.93 7.39
C GLU A 75 17.30 14.82 7.61
N LEU A 76 16.59 15.93 7.83
CA LEU A 76 15.12 15.96 7.85
C LEU A 76 14.49 16.08 6.45
N VAL A 77 15.26 16.48 5.43
CA VAL A 77 14.76 16.56 4.05
C VAL A 77 14.39 15.21 3.40
N PRO A 78 15.04 14.05 3.67
CA PRO A 78 14.57 12.77 3.15
C PRO A 78 13.15 12.44 3.61
N LEU A 79 12.76 12.78 4.84
CA LEU A 79 11.41 12.52 5.35
C LEU A 79 10.33 13.33 4.61
N LEU A 80 10.58 14.62 4.37
CA LEU A 80 9.69 15.50 3.60
C LEU A 80 9.59 15.08 2.12
N PHE A 81 10.69 14.59 1.54
CA PHE A 81 10.69 14.06 0.18
C PHE A 81 9.90 12.74 0.10
N TRP A 82 10.06 11.87 1.10
CA TRP A 82 9.30 10.61 1.23
C TRP A 82 7.80 10.86 1.40
N GLU A 83 7.42 11.85 2.19
CA GLU A 83 6.03 12.26 2.41
C GLU A 83 5.38 12.80 1.13
N ARG A 84 6.12 13.60 0.34
CA ARG A 84 5.62 14.08 -0.97
C ARG A 84 5.52 12.96 -2.01
N TRP A 85 6.43 11.99 -1.98
CA TRP A 85 6.39 10.84 -2.88
C TRP A 85 5.29 9.84 -2.49
N SER A 86 5.07 9.60 -1.20
CA SER A 86 4.01 8.72 -0.71
C SER A 86 2.63 9.25 -1.10
N LEU A 87 2.37 10.56 -0.92
CA LEU A 87 1.13 11.19 -1.36
C LEU A 87 0.86 11.04 -2.86
N ARG A 88 1.92 10.99 -3.67
CA ARG A 88 1.82 10.79 -5.13
C ARG A 88 1.67 9.31 -5.52
N ALA A 89 2.10 8.38 -4.67
CA ALA A 89 1.94 6.94 -4.84
C ALA A 89 0.57 6.42 -4.38
N ILE A 90 -0.11 7.10 -3.45
CA ILE A 90 -1.47 6.76 -2.98
C ILE A 90 -2.48 6.55 -4.12
N PRO A 91 -2.65 7.47 -5.09
CA PRO A 91 -3.65 7.28 -6.15
C PRO A 91 -3.32 6.09 -7.06
N VAL A 92 -2.04 5.83 -7.32
CA VAL A 92 -1.60 4.68 -8.13
C VAL A 92 -1.88 3.38 -7.39
N PHE A 93 -1.58 3.32 -6.10
CA PHE A 93 -1.85 2.16 -5.26
C PHE A 93 -3.36 1.88 -5.17
N LEU A 94 -4.18 2.91 -4.94
CA LEU A 94 -5.64 2.77 -4.95
C LEU A 94 -6.18 2.27 -6.30
N ALA A 95 -5.69 2.84 -7.41
CA ALA A 95 -6.09 2.39 -8.74
C ALA A 95 -5.73 0.91 -8.97
N LEU A 96 -4.56 0.48 -8.50
CA LEU A 96 -4.08 -0.90 -8.63
C LEU A 96 -4.89 -1.86 -7.75
N VAL A 97 -5.25 -1.46 -6.52
CA VAL A 97 -6.14 -2.24 -5.65
C VAL A 97 -7.54 -2.39 -6.26
N VAL A 98 -8.09 -1.32 -6.84
CA VAL A 98 -9.38 -1.36 -7.54
C VAL A 98 -9.30 -2.24 -8.80
N LEU A 99 -8.20 -2.15 -9.55
CA LEU A 99 -7.97 -3.00 -10.73
C LEU A 99 -7.88 -4.47 -10.37
N ILE A 100 -7.09 -4.82 -9.35
CA ILE A 100 -6.92 -6.20 -8.89
C ILE A 100 -8.21 -6.71 -8.27
N GLY A 101 -8.86 -5.93 -7.40
CA GLY A 101 -10.14 -6.30 -6.79
C GLY A 101 -11.25 -6.47 -7.83
N GLY A 102 -11.32 -5.58 -8.82
CA GLY A 102 -12.22 -5.71 -9.96
C GLY A 102 -11.89 -6.93 -10.81
N PHE A 103 -10.62 -7.16 -11.12
CA PHE A 103 -10.19 -8.33 -11.88
C PHE A 103 -10.56 -9.63 -11.15
N LEU A 104 -10.31 -9.74 -9.85
CA LEU A 104 -10.70 -10.88 -9.02
C LEU A 104 -12.22 -11.06 -8.93
N PHE A 105 -12.99 -9.98 -9.01
CA PHE A 105 -14.45 -10.03 -9.06
C PHE A 105 -14.97 -10.52 -10.42
N PHE A 106 -14.31 -10.15 -11.52
CA PHE A 106 -14.69 -10.54 -12.87
C PHE A 106 -14.12 -11.89 -13.32
N THR A 107 -13.05 -12.39 -12.68
CA THR A 107 -12.62 -13.77 -12.90
C THR A 107 -13.71 -14.68 -12.34
N PRO A 108 -14.33 -15.55 -13.16
CA PRO A 108 -15.21 -16.57 -12.61
C PRO A 108 -14.35 -17.36 -11.63
N GLN A 109 -14.69 -17.29 -10.34
CA GLN A 109 -14.17 -18.24 -9.37
C GLN A 109 -14.54 -19.60 -9.92
N VAL A 110 -13.58 -20.27 -10.54
CA VAL A 110 -13.62 -21.70 -10.75
C VAL A 110 -13.49 -22.25 -9.34
N ARG A 111 -14.62 -22.23 -8.61
CA ARG A 111 -14.76 -22.94 -7.36
C ARG A 111 -14.43 -24.36 -7.73
N GLU A 112 -13.30 -24.87 -7.25
CA GLU A 112 -13.06 -26.30 -7.32
C GLU A 112 -14.28 -26.95 -6.67
N LEU A 113 -15.14 -27.52 -7.50
CA LEU A 113 -16.37 -28.17 -7.06
C LEU A 113 -15.94 -29.21 -6.05
N THR A 114 -16.40 -29.03 -4.81
CA THR A 114 -16.08 -29.98 -3.75
C THR A 114 -16.58 -31.33 -4.24
N ARG A 115 -15.82 -32.42 -4.02
CA ARG A 115 -16.12 -33.77 -4.56
C ARG A 115 -17.59 -34.21 -4.40
N SER A 116 -18.26 -33.72 -3.35
CA SER A 116 -19.68 -33.88 -3.09
C SER A 116 -20.62 -33.15 -4.07
N GLU A 117 -20.28 -31.94 -4.52
CA GLU A 117 -21.06 -31.17 -5.49
C GLU A 117 -20.97 -31.76 -6.90
N ALA A 118 -19.79 -32.28 -7.28
CA ALA A 118 -19.63 -33.01 -8.53
C ALA A 118 -20.52 -34.27 -8.57
N LEU A 119 -20.59 -35.02 -7.47
CA LEU A 119 -21.44 -36.21 -7.35
C LEU A 119 -22.95 -35.91 -7.43
N LEU A 120 -23.39 -34.75 -6.92
CA LEU A 120 -24.79 -34.34 -7.00
C LEU A 120 -25.20 -33.87 -8.40
N LEU A 121 -24.28 -33.21 -9.12
CA LEU A 121 -24.51 -32.74 -10.49
C LEU A 121 -24.44 -33.87 -11.52
N GLU A 122 -23.57 -34.86 -11.31
CA GLU A 122 -23.37 -35.96 -12.25
C GLU A 122 -24.35 -37.13 -12.05
N ASN A 123 -25.17 -37.10 -10.98
CA ASN A 123 -26.22 -38.09 -10.65
C ASN A 123 -25.76 -39.55 -10.79
N THR A 124 -24.48 -39.81 -10.56
CA THR A 124 -23.93 -41.17 -10.51
C THR A 124 -24.35 -41.77 -9.18
N ASN A 125 -25.37 -42.64 -9.21
CA ASN A 125 -25.89 -43.32 -8.03
C ASN A 125 -24.82 -44.26 -7.41
N PRO A 126 -24.19 -43.88 -6.27
CA PRO A 126 -23.19 -44.72 -5.63
C PRO A 126 -23.81 -45.96 -4.97
N LEU A 127 -25.14 -45.96 -4.82
CA LEU A 127 -25.89 -47.05 -4.22
C LEU A 127 -25.92 -48.31 -5.08
N GLY A 128 -25.74 -48.20 -6.40
CA GLY A 128 -25.67 -49.39 -7.27
C GLY A 128 -24.46 -50.28 -6.96
N ALA A 129 -23.30 -49.67 -6.70
CA ALA A 129 -22.10 -50.39 -6.26
C ALA A 129 -22.27 -50.96 -4.84
N ALA A 130 -22.92 -50.22 -3.94
CA ALA A 130 -23.21 -50.72 -2.59
C ALA A 130 -24.20 -51.90 -2.60
N GLN A 131 -25.17 -51.93 -3.53
CA GLN A 131 -26.14 -53.01 -3.64
C GLN A 131 -25.50 -54.33 -4.03
N GLN A 132 -24.48 -54.31 -4.90
CA GLN A 132 -23.72 -55.50 -5.28
C GLN A 132 -22.99 -56.12 -4.10
N ILE A 133 -22.38 -55.29 -3.23
CA ILE A 133 -21.65 -55.74 -2.05
C ILE A 133 -22.61 -56.38 -1.03
N VAL A 134 -23.78 -55.77 -0.82
CA VAL A 134 -24.80 -56.29 0.10
C VAL A 134 -25.41 -57.59 -0.42
N ASP A 135 -25.63 -57.70 -1.73
CA ASP A 135 -26.14 -58.94 -2.34
C ASP A 135 -25.09 -60.06 -2.30
N GLU A 136 -23.80 -59.75 -2.46
CA GLU A 136 -22.69 -60.69 -2.32
C GLU A 136 -22.57 -61.21 -0.88
N GLU A 137 -22.59 -60.34 0.13
CA GLU A 137 -22.57 -60.71 1.55
C GLU A 137 -23.77 -61.58 1.95
N LYS A 138 -24.97 -61.26 1.42
CA LYS A 138 -26.18 -62.07 1.65
C LYS A 138 -26.07 -63.46 1.02
N SER A 139 -25.39 -63.59 -0.12
CA SER A 139 -25.18 -64.87 -0.78
C SER A 139 -24.20 -65.76 0.00
N ASP A 140 -23.13 -65.17 0.53
CA ASP A 140 -22.10 -65.87 1.30
C ASP A 140 -22.65 -66.35 2.66
N THR A 141 -23.46 -65.51 3.30
CA THR A 141 -24.16 -65.87 4.55
C THR A 141 -25.10 -67.07 4.37
N ARG A 142 -25.82 -67.15 3.24
CA ARG A 142 -26.68 -68.30 2.90
C ARG A 142 -25.85 -69.55 2.63
N SER A 143 -24.74 -69.43 1.92
CA SER A 143 -23.82 -70.55 1.67
C SER A 143 -23.30 -71.12 2.99
N MET A 144 -22.84 -70.24 3.89
CA MET A 144 -22.34 -70.64 5.21
C MET A 144 -23.44 -71.31 6.06
N MET A 145 -24.66 -70.77 6.07
CA MET A 145 -25.80 -71.37 6.79
C MET A 145 -26.14 -72.79 6.29
N LEU A 146 -26.06 -73.03 4.97
CA LEU A 146 -26.31 -74.36 4.40
C LEU A 146 -25.22 -75.37 4.78
N ILE A 147 -23.96 -74.93 4.86
CA ILE A 147 -22.85 -75.79 5.31
C ILE A 147 -23.08 -76.23 6.75
N PHE A 148 -23.42 -75.29 7.65
CA PHE A 148 -23.70 -75.61 9.05
C PHE A 148 -24.94 -76.50 9.23
N ALA A 149 -26.02 -76.25 8.48
CA ALA A 149 -27.22 -77.10 8.51
C ALA A 149 -26.92 -78.55 8.05
N SER A 150 -26.06 -78.74 7.04
CA SER A 150 -25.68 -80.07 6.56
C SER A 150 -24.78 -80.85 7.54
N LEU A 151 -24.03 -80.15 8.39
CA LEU A 151 -23.19 -80.77 9.41
C LEU A 151 -24.02 -81.26 10.61
N GLU A 152 -25.10 -80.56 10.93
CA GLU A 152 -26.00 -80.91 12.04
C GLU A 152 -26.75 -82.23 11.77
N GLU A 153 -27.12 -82.48 10.50
CA GLU A 153 -27.78 -83.72 10.06
C GLU A 153 -26.88 -84.97 10.16
N LYS A 154 -25.56 -84.80 10.28
CA LYS A 154 -24.58 -85.91 10.25
C LYS A 154 -24.07 -86.37 11.61
N THR A 155 -24.62 -85.86 12.72
CA THR A 155 -24.23 -86.32 14.07
C THR A 155 -25.23 -87.35 14.62
N PRO A 156 -24.90 -88.65 14.66
CA PRO A 156 -25.73 -89.61 15.39
C PRO A 156 -25.62 -89.34 16.89
N VAL A 157 -26.77 -88.98 17.48
CA VAL A 157 -27.02 -88.81 18.91
C VAL A 157 -26.42 -89.99 19.71
N ARG A 158 -25.29 -89.76 20.40
CA ARG A 158 -24.75 -90.71 21.38
C ARG A 158 -25.46 -90.48 22.72
N ARG A 159 -26.36 -91.40 23.07
CA ARG A 159 -27.06 -91.45 24.36
C ARG A 159 -26.04 -91.74 25.49
N PRO A 160 -25.99 -90.96 26.58
CA PRO A 160 -25.29 -91.39 27.79
C PRO A 160 -26.22 -92.29 28.63
N THR A 161 -25.76 -93.49 28.95
CA THR A 161 -26.21 -94.31 30.08
C THR A 161 -25.41 -93.96 31.31
#